data_AF-A0A3D1ILM6-F1
#
_entry.id   AF-A0A3D1ILM6-F1
#
_cell.length_a   1.000
_cell.length_b   1.000
_cell.length_c   1.000
_cell.angle_alpha   90.00
_cell.angle_beta   90.00
_cell.angle_gamma   90.00
#
_symmetry.space_group_name_H-M   'P 1'
#
loop_
_entity.id
_entity.type
_entity.pdbx_description
1 polymer ?
#
loop_
_entity_poly.entity_id
_entity_poly.type
_entity_poly.pdbx_seq_one_letter_code
_entity_poly.pdbx_strand_id
1 'polypeptide(L)'
;MTVKLRRVATSVGLPAVAVMLLSAPAANAQLTYLSGQPVSTAFEGWEEDDDGSRYFLFGYMNSNWEQEPDIPIGPNNYLVLGEPGTGRVESPGFNAAVADQGQPTHFLPRRNR
;
A
#
# COMPACT_ATOMS: atom_id res chain seq x y z
N MET A 1 44.67 -48.65 -45.75
CA MET A 1 43.39 -48.62 -45.01
C MET A 1 43.39 -47.40 -44.11
N THR A 2 42.49 -46.45 -44.33
CA THR A 2 42.44 -45.18 -43.57
C THR A 2 41.03 -45.02 -43.02
N VAL A 3 40.88 -45.10 -41.70
CA VAL A 3 39.57 -44.95 -41.03
C VAL A 3 39.32 -43.47 -40.76
N LYS A 4 38.23 -42.91 -41.31
CA LYS A 4 37.75 -41.56 -40.97
C LYS A 4 36.81 -41.64 -39.77
N LEU A 5 37.21 -41.09 -38.63
CA LEU A 5 36.33 -40.89 -37.48
C LEU A 5 35.36 -39.74 -37.76
N ARG A 6 34.05 -40.00 -37.72
CA ARG A 6 33.02 -38.96 -37.67
C ARG A 6 32.76 -38.60 -36.22
N ARG A 7 33.01 -37.35 -35.81
CA ARG A 7 32.57 -36.84 -34.52
C ARG A 7 31.07 -36.57 -34.58
N VAL A 8 30.29 -37.35 -33.83
CA VAL A 8 28.89 -37.01 -33.53
C VAL A 8 28.93 -36.10 -32.30
N ALA A 9 28.68 -34.81 -32.50
CA ALA A 9 28.52 -33.87 -31.40
C ALA A 9 27.09 -34.01 -30.85
N THR A 10 26.93 -34.72 -29.74
CA THR A 10 25.65 -34.85 -29.05
C THR A 10 25.33 -33.53 -28.35
N SER A 11 24.37 -32.78 -28.88
CA SER A 11 23.89 -31.51 -28.31
C SER A 11 23.03 -31.75 -27.06
N VAL A 12 23.67 -32.05 -25.93
CA VAL A 12 22.98 -32.33 -24.64
C VAL A 12 22.58 -31.05 -23.89
N GLY A 13 23.05 -29.86 -24.32
CA GLY A 13 22.80 -28.60 -23.62
C GLY A 13 21.38 -28.03 -23.72
N LEU A 14 20.68 -28.27 -24.83
CA LEU A 14 19.34 -27.71 -25.08
C LEU A 14 18.21 -28.28 -24.19
N PRO A 15 18.10 -29.61 -23.96
CA PRO A 15 16.99 -30.13 -23.16
C PRO A 15 17.09 -29.76 -21.67
N ALA A 16 18.30 -29.62 -21.12
CA ALA A 16 18.49 -29.30 -19.71
C ALA A 16 18.02 -27.87 -19.36
N VAL A 17 18.23 -26.91 -20.26
CA VAL A 17 17.76 -25.52 -20.07
C VAL A 17 16.23 -25.44 -20.13
N ALA A 18 15.60 -26.22 -21.03
CA ALA A 18 14.15 -26.26 -21.15
C ALA A 18 13.47 -26.80 -19.87
N VAL A 19 14.05 -27.81 -19.22
CA VAL A 19 13.53 -28.38 -17.96
C VAL A 19 13.65 -27.39 -16.79
N MET A 20 14.72 -26.60 -16.73
CA MET A 20 14.87 -25.56 -15.69
C MET A 20 13.83 -24.44 -15.83
N LEU A 21 13.47 -24.03 -17.04
CA LEU A 21 12.46 -22.98 -17.28
C LEU A 21 11.04 -23.41 -16.85
N LEU A 22 10.73 -24.71 -16.94
CA LEU A 22 9.44 -25.28 -16.52
C LEU A 22 9.31 -25.41 -14.99
N SER A 23 10.41 -25.27 -14.25
CA SER A 23 10.46 -25.43 -12.79
C SER A 23 10.36 -24.11 -12.02
N ALA A 24 10.18 -22.98 -12.72
CA ALA A 24 10.11 -21.68 -12.08
C ALA A 24 8.82 -21.55 -11.24
N PRO A 25 8.91 -21.18 -9.94
CA PRO A 25 7.71 -20.94 -9.15
C PRO A 25 6.93 -19.77 -9.74
N ALA A 26 5.60 -19.90 -9.81
CA ALA A 26 4.73 -18.80 -10.21
C ALA A 26 4.94 -17.63 -9.23
N ALA A 27 5.35 -16.47 -9.76
CA ALA A 27 5.42 -15.25 -8.99
C ALA A 27 3.99 -14.80 -8.65
N ASN A 28 3.65 -14.77 -7.36
CA ASN A 28 2.41 -14.15 -6.92
C ASN A 28 2.58 -12.63 -6.99
N ALA A 29 2.06 -12.01 -8.05
CA ALA A 29 2.00 -10.56 -8.15
C ALA A 29 0.97 -10.03 -7.14
N GLN A 30 1.34 -8.97 -6.43
CA GLN A 30 0.41 -8.27 -5.55
C GLN A 30 -0.67 -7.58 -6.40
N LEU A 31 -1.94 -7.74 -6.03
CA LEU A 31 -3.05 -7.13 -6.74
C LEU A 31 -2.86 -5.61 -6.78
N THR A 32 -2.90 -5.07 -7.99
CA THR A 32 -2.74 -3.65 -8.28
C THR A 32 -4.07 -3.17 -8.85
N TYR A 33 -4.62 -2.10 -8.29
CA TYR A 33 -5.92 -1.56 -8.69
C TYR A 33 -5.75 -0.16 -9.24
N LEU A 34 -6.37 0.11 -10.40
CA LEU A 34 -6.37 1.46 -10.98
C LEU A 34 -7.34 2.38 -10.22
N SER A 35 -8.49 1.84 -9.81
CA SER A 35 -9.59 2.57 -9.17
C SER A 35 -10.48 1.65 -8.30
N GLY A 36 -11.39 2.26 -7.53
CA GLY A 36 -12.46 1.59 -6.80
C GLY A 36 -12.06 0.96 -5.46
N GLN A 37 -10.82 1.18 -5.01
CA GLN A 37 -10.32 0.74 -3.72
C GLN A 37 -10.43 1.83 -2.65
N PRO A 38 -10.46 1.46 -1.36
CA PRO A 38 -10.50 2.44 -0.29
C PRO A 38 -9.18 3.21 -0.15
N VAL A 39 -9.30 4.40 0.46
CA VAL A 39 -8.19 5.09 1.10
C VAL A 39 -8.17 4.66 2.56
N SER A 40 -7.00 4.24 3.05
CA SER A 40 -6.83 3.81 4.45
C SER A 40 -5.92 4.78 5.19
N THR A 41 -6.33 5.20 6.39
CA THR A 41 -5.52 6.04 7.27
C THR A 41 -4.34 5.25 7.82
N ALA A 42 -3.19 5.89 7.96
CA ALA A 42 -2.01 5.34 8.62
C ALA A 42 -1.63 6.23 9.80
N PHE A 43 -1.57 5.64 11.00
CA PHE A 43 -0.96 6.32 12.14
C PHE A 43 0.56 6.25 11.99
N GLU A 44 1.21 7.41 11.91
CA GLU A 44 2.66 7.50 11.65
C GLU A 44 3.48 7.79 12.91
N GLY A 45 2.81 8.02 14.04
CA GLY A 45 3.43 8.28 15.33
C GLY A 45 2.97 9.60 15.94
N TRP A 46 3.77 10.13 16.85
CA TRP A 46 3.55 11.42 17.47
C TRP A 46 4.86 12.17 17.68
N GLU A 47 4.76 13.49 17.68
CA GLU A 47 5.82 14.40 18.06
C GLU A 47 5.43 15.07 19.38
N GLU A 48 6.42 15.48 20.18
CA GLU A 48 6.21 16.19 21.44
C GLU A 48 7.05 17.46 21.42
N ASP A 49 6.40 18.61 21.65
CA ASP A 49 7.06 19.91 21.78
C ASP A 49 7.65 20.09 23.19
N ASP A 50 8.53 21.08 23.35
CA ASP A 50 9.19 21.39 24.64
C ASP A 50 8.22 21.71 25.79
N ASP A 51 6.99 22.13 25.47
CA ASP A 51 5.92 22.42 26.43
C ASP A 51 5.12 21.17 26.84
N GLY A 52 5.45 20.00 26.30
CA GLY A 52 4.78 18.72 26.54
C GLY A 52 3.53 18.50 25.66
N SER A 53 3.24 19.38 24.71
CA SER A 53 2.17 19.20 23.74
C SER A 53 2.52 18.06 22.79
N ARG A 54 1.55 17.18 22.50
CA ARG A 54 1.73 16.06 21.58
C ARG A 54 0.93 16.25 20.30
N TYR A 55 1.60 16.09 19.17
CA TYR A 55 1.00 16.11 17.85
C TYR A 55 0.93 14.71 17.31
N PHE A 56 -0.24 14.28 16.87
CA PHE A 56 -0.43 12.96 16.30
C PHE A 56 -0.35 13.05 14.77
N LEU A 57 0.53 12.27 14.18
CA LEU A 57 0.78 12.30 12.74
C LEU A 57 -0.04 11.20 12.07
N PHE A 58 -0.83 11.61 11.08
CA PHE A 58 -1.63 10.72 10.27
C PHE A 58 -1.31 10.92 8.80
N GLY A 59 -0.91 9.84 8.14
CA GLY A 59 -0.85 9.74 6.70
C GLY A 59 -2.03 8.94 6.16
N TYR A 60 -1.96 8.62 4.88
CA TYR A 60 -2.89 7.70 4.25
C TYR A 60 -2.22 6.87 3.16
N MET A 61 -2.85 5.74 2.85
CA MET A 61 -2.59 4.93 1.68
C MET A 61 -3.82 4.97 0.78
N ASN A 62 -3.69 5.59 -0.39
CA ASN A 62 -4.61 5.38 -1.49
C ASN A 62 -4.20 4.10 -2.23
N SER A 63 -5.05 3.08 -2.15
CA SER A 63 -4.81 1.77 -2.77
C SER A 63 -5.03 1.78 -4.28
N ASN A 64 -5.55 2.89 -4.82
CA ASN A 64 -5.70 3.15 -6.24
C ASN A 64 -4.41 3.74 -6.82
N TRP A 65 -4.11 3.37 -8.06
CA TRP A 65 -2.95 3.86 -8.80
C TRP A 65 -3.24 5.08 -9.67
N GLU A 66 -4.49 5.27 -10.08
CA GLU A 66 -4.90 6.39 -10.94
C GLU A 66 -6.01 7.22 -10.30
N GLN A 67 -6.94 6.60 -9.56
CA GLN A 67 -8.04 7.33 -8.97
C GLN A 67 -7.55 8.26 -7.84
N GLU A 68 -8.00 9.51 -7.91
CA GLU A 68 -7.80 10.54 -6.90
C GLU A 68 -9.16 10.95 -6.32
N PRO A 69 -9.64 10.31 -5.25
CA PRO A 69 -10.93 10.64 -4.67
C PRO A 69 -10.95 12.04 -4.07
N ASP A 70 -11.99 12.81 -4.41
CA ASP A 70 -12.38 14.02 -3.68
C ASP A 70 -13.42 13.65 -2.62
N ILE A 71 -13.02 13.72 -1.34
CA ILE A 71 -13.89 13.39 -0.21
C ILE A 71 -13.95 14.60 0.72
N PRO A 72 -15.05 15.39 0.68
CA PRO A 72 -15.19 16.57 1.53
C PRO A 72 -15.26 16.16 3.01
N ILE A 73 -14.96 17.10 3.89
CA ILE A 73 -15.17 16.93 5.34
C ILE A 73 -16.62 16.54 5.59
N GLY A 74 -16.82 15.45 6.34
CA GLY A 74 -18.15 14.89 6.56
C GLY A 74 -18.11 13.51 7.19
N PRO A 75 -19.25 12.80 7.25
CA PRO A 75 -19.34 11.46 7.86
C PRO A 75 -18.40 10.39 7.27
N ASN A 76 -17.81 10.63 6.10
CA ASN A 76 -16.85 9.73 5.46
C ASN A 76 -15.40 10.25 5.51
N ASN A 77 -15.16 11.43 6.08
CA ASN A 77 -13.85 12.06 6.22
C ASN A 77 -13.86 13.05 7.39
N TYR A 78 -13.76 12.53 8.61
CA TYR A 78 -13.77 13.32 9.83
C TYR A 78 -12.85 12.71 10.89
N LEU A 79 -12.34 13.56 11.75
CA LEU A 79 -11.60 13.17 12.94
C LEU A 79 -12.46 13.38 14.19
N VAL A 80 -12.26 12.51 15.16
CA VAL A 80 -12.92 12.56 16.47
C VAL A 80 -11.88 12.26 17.52
N LEU A 81 -11.88 13.06 18.59
CA LEU A 81 -11.09 12.75 19.76
C LEU A 81 -11.77 11.62 20.54
N GLY A 82 -10.95 10.71 21.03
CA GLY A 82 -11.38 9.64 21.91
C GLY A 82 -11.04 9.93 23.36
N GLU A 83 -11.75 9.24 24.24
CA GLU A 83 -11.53 9.24 25.68
C GLU A 83 -10.14 8.63 25.99
N PRO A 84 -9.23 9.39 26.63
CA PRO A 84 -7.87 8.94 26.88
C PRO A 84 -7.79 7.58 27.56
N GLY A 85 -6.97 6.67 27.01
CA GLY A 85 -6.70 5.35 27.58
C GLY A 85 -7.82 4.33 27.45
N THR A 86 -8.96 4.68 26.85
CA THR A 86 -10.11 3.77 26.74
C THR A 86 -10.31 3.18 25.34
N GLY A 87 -9.76 3.83 24.31
CA GLY A 87 -10.05 3.53 22.90
C GLY A 87 -11.51 3.77 22.50
N ARG A 88 -12.33 4.36 23.39
CA ARG A 88 -13.70 4.79 23.07
C ARG A 88 -13.70 6.18 22.47
N VAL A 89 -14.55 6.37 21.49
CA VAL A 89 -14.85 7.69 20.94
C VAL A 89 -15.95 8.34 21.77
N GLU A 90 -15.72 9.59 22.19
CA GLU A 90 -16.62 10.42 23.00
C GLU A 90 -18.02 10.54 22.36
N SER A 91 -18.04 10.66 21.03
CA SER A 91 -19.23 10.65 20.19
C SER A 91 -18.90 9.96 18.87
N PRO A 92 -19.45 8.77 18.59
CA PRO A 92 -19.17 8.05 17.34
C PRO A 92 -19.78 8.77 16.11
N GLY A 93 -20.62 9.78 16.32
CA GLY A 93 -21.24 10.56 15.25
C GLY A 93 -20.36 11.70 14.76
N PHE A 94 -20.59 12.10 13.52
CA PHE A 94 -19.99 13.30 12.94
C PHE A 94 -20.37 14.55 13.76
N ASN A 95 -19.36 15.29 14.22
CA ASN A 95 -19.54 16.60 14.84
C ASN A 95 -18.79 17.65 14.00
N ALA A 96 -19.55 18.44 13.23
CA ALA A 96 -18.99 19.44 12.33
C ALA A 96 -18.07 20.47 13.01
N ALA A 97 -18.27 20.74 14.31
CA ALA A 97 -17.48 21.74 15.03
C ALA A 97 -16.02 21.30 15.29
N VAL A 98 -15.75 19.98 15.29
CA VAL A 98 -14.42 19.42 15.59
C VAL A 98 -13.95 18.42 14.51
N ALA A 99 -14.78 18.15 13.52
CA ALA A 99 -14.51 17.15 12.48
C ALA A 99 -13.33 17.50 11.58
N ASP A 100 -13.13 18.79 11.31
CA ASP A 100 -12.01 19.29 10.52
C ASP A 100 -10.82 19.54 11.45
N GLN A 101 -9.76 18.76 11.26
CA GLN A 101 -8.47 18.91 11.93
C GLN A 101 -7.34 19.05 10.90
N GLY A 102 -7.66 19.48 9.67
CA GLY A 102 -6.70 19.61 8.58
C GLY A 102 -6.44 18.32 7.80
N GLN A 103 -7.32 17.32 7.89
CA GLN A 103 -7.22 16.12 7.06
C GLN A 103 -7.43 16.45 5.56
N PRO A 104 -6.81 15.69 4.64
CA PRO A 104 -6.96 15.93 3.19
C PRO A 104 -8.41 15.78 2.72
N THR A 105 -8.80 16.58 1.72
CA THR A 105 -10.07 16.39 0.99
C THR A 105 -9.88 15.91 -0.44
N HIS A 106 -8.63 15.87 -0.92
CA HIS A 106 -8.24 15.35 -2.22
C HIS A 106 -7.13 14.32 -2.00
N PHE A 107 -7.37 13.08 -2.38
CA PHE A 107 -6.50 11.95 -2.04
C PHE A 107 -5.70 11.49 -3.25
N LEU A 108 -4.45 11.94 -3.34
CA LEU A 108 -3.50 11.52 -4.36
C LEU A 108 -3.23 10.01 -4.29
N PRO A 109 -2.74 9.38 -5.38
CA PRO A 109 -2.45 7.96 -5.37
C PRO A 109 -1.35 7.64 -4.35
N ARG A 110 -1.33 6.38 -3.91
CA ARG A 110 -0.27 5.83 -3.06
C ARG A 110 -0.18 6.47 -1.66
N ARG A 111 1.01 6.38 -1.06
CA ARG A 111 1.27 6.79 0.33
C ARG A 111 1.55 8.29 0.38
N ASN A 112 0.84 8.98 1.26
CA ASN A 112 1.00 10.41 1.50
C ASN A 112 0.99 10.66 3.01
N ARG A 113 1.73 11.69 3.44
CA ARG A 113 1.86 12.16 4.82
C ARG A 113 1.79 13.68 4.84
#